data_AF-A0A6S6G1Y6-F1
#
_entry.id   AF-A0A6S6G1Y6-F1
#
_cell.length_a   1.000
_cell.length_b   1.000
_cell.length_c   1.000
_cell.angle_alpha   90.00
_cell.angle_beta   90.00
_cell.angle_gamma   90.00
#
_symmetry.space_group_name_H-M   'P 1'
#
loop_
_entity.id
_entity.type
_entity.pdbx_description
1 polymer ?
#
loop_
_entity_poly.entity_id
_entity_poly.type
_entity_poly.pdbx_seq_one_letter_code
_entity_poly.pdbx_strand_id
1 'polypeptide(L)' 'MERVLIVDDTPEKCVQNFGNAIYPKPFEGSLEDNELRLLTAYLKTLKDEANVRRLEKRRWRDFVLPT' A
#
# COMPACT_ATOMS: atom_id res chain seq x y z
N MET A 1 -12.05 -10.15 -7.32
CA MET A 1 -10.77 -9.74 -6.68
C MET A 1 -10.98 -8.58 -5.71
N GLU A 2 -11.96 -8.67 -4.80
CA GLU A 2 -12.31 -7.53 -3.93
C GLU A 2 -11.50 -7.49 -2.63
N ARG A 3 -10.81 -8.58 -2.30
CA ARG A 3 -9.99 -8.73 -1.08
C ARG A 3 -8.55 -9.13 -1.37
N VAL A 4 -8.07 -8.82 -2.58
CA VAL A 4 -6.67 -9.04 -2.99
C VAL A 4 -5.97 -7.68 -2.99
N LEU A 5 -4.71 -7.63 -2.54
CA LEU A 5 -3.87 -6.45 -2.67
C LEU A 5 -2.62 -6.82 -3.48
N ILE A 6 -2.15 -5.88 -4.28
CA ILE A 6 -0.88 -5.94 -4.99
C ILE A 6 0.03 -4.90 -4.34
N VAL A 7 1.21 -5.32 -3.91
CA VAL A 7 2.24 -4.42 -3.38
C VAL A 7 3.36 -4.42 -4.40
N ASP A 8 3.52 -3.31 -5.10
CA ASP A 8 4.55 -3.14 -6.13
C ASP A 8 4.96 -1.67 -6.13
N ASP A 9 6.24 -1.40 -6.32
CA ASP A 9 6.81 -0.05 -6.38
C ASP A 9 6.64 0.62 -7.76
N THR A 10 6.10 -0.13 -8.74
CA THR A 10 5.98 0.28 -10.14
C THR A 10 4.50 0.37 -10.58
N PRO A 11 3.93 1.58 -10.77
CA PRO A 11 2.54 1.77 -11.20
C PRO A 11 2.17 1.04 -12.49
N GLU A 12 3.11 0.95 -13.43
CA GLU A 12 2.93 0.38 -14.77
C GLU A 12 2.61 -1.11 -14.73
N LYS A 13 3.05 -1.84 -13.69
CA LYS A 13 2.75 -3.28 -13.53
C LYS A 13 1.32 -3.55 -13.08
N CYS A 14 0.60 -2.51 -12.65
CA CYS A 14 -0.74 -2.61 -12.07
C CYS A 14 -1.84 -1.99 -12.95
N VAL A 15 -1.56 -1.69 -14.23
CA VAL A 15 -2.48 -0.94 -15.11
C VAL A 15 -3.89 -1.54 -15.26
N GLN A 16 -4.05 -2.84 -15.05
CA GLN A 16 -5.36 -3.50 -15.10
C GLN A 16 -6.04 -3.62 -13.73
N ASN A 17 -5.34 -3.28 -12.64
CA ASN A 17 -5.77 -3.53 -11.26
C ASN A 17 -5.40 -2.40 -10.28
N PHE A 18 -5.46 -1.13 -10.71
CA PHE A 18 -5.13 0.04 -9.87
C PHE A 18 -5.85 0.05 -8.52
N GLY A 19 -7.12 -0.37 -8.49
CA GLY A 19 -7.90 -0.44 -7.26
C GLY A 19 -7.32 -1.39 -6.21
N ASN A 20 -6.50 -2.37 -6.60
CA ASN A 20 -5.89 -3.34 -5.69
C ASN A 20 -4.45 -2.98 -5.31
N ALA A 21 -3.85 -1.98 -5.95
CA ALA A 21 -2.45 -1.67 -5.78
C ALA A 21 -2.20 -0.74 -4.58
N ILE A 22 -1.13 -1.03 -3.86
CA ILE A 22 -0.46 -0.14 -2.92
C ILE A 22 0.95 0.05 -3.47
N TYR A 23 1.41 1.30 -3.49
CA TYR A 23 2.73 1.68 -4.01
C TYR A 23 3.63 2.15 -2.87
N PRO A 24 4.46 1.27 -2.29
CA PRO A 24 5.56 1.67 -1.42
C PRO A 24 6.68 2.35 -2.21
N LYS A 25 7.56 3.04 -1.50
CA LYS A 25 8.82 3.52 -2.07
C LYS A 25 9.76 2.36 -2.43
N PRO A 26 10.54 2.46 -3.52
CA PRO A 26 11.62 1.53 -3.81
C PRO A 26 12.65 1.49 -2.67
N PHE A 27 13.20 0.32 -2.41
CA PHE A 27 14.29 0.16 -1.45
C PHE A 27 15.64 0.40 -2.13
N GLU A 28 16.25 1.54 -1.84
CA GLU A 28 17.54 1.98 -2.42
C GLU A 28 18.75 1.68 -1.49
N GLY A 29 18.61 0.75 -0.54
CA GLY A 29 19.70 0.35 0.36
C GLY A 29 19.86 1.20 1.64
N SER A 30 18.91 2.09 1.94
CA SER A 30 18.94 2.89 3.18
C SER A 30 18.71 2.04 4.42
N LEU A 31 19.60 2.14 5.42
CA LEU A 31 19.42 1.48 6.73
C LEU A 31 18.30 2.11 7.58
N GLU A 32 17.94 3.35 7.27
CA GLU A 32 16.84 4.08 7.93
C GLU A 32 15.48 3.81 7.26
N ASP A 33 15.43 2.95 6.23
CA ASP A 33 14.19 2.56 5.58
C ASP A 33 13.23 1.88 6.57
N ASN A 34 12.00 2.38 6.63
CA ASN A 34 10.94 1.84 7.46
C ASN A 34 9.67 1.49 6.66
N GLU A 35 9.77 1.39 5.34
CA GLU A 35 8.62 1.34 4.44
C GLU A 35 7.76 0.10 4.70
N LEU A 36 8.37 -1.08 4.90
CA LEU A 36 7.64 -2.31 5.22
C LEU A 36 6.98 -2.28 6.62
N ARG A 37 7.57 -1.56 7.57
CA ARG A 37 6.97 -1.39 8.91
C ARG A 37 5.72 -0.52 8.82
N LEU A 38 5.80 0.58 8.08
CA LEU A 38 4.66 1.45 7.80
C LEU A 38 3.57 0.69 7.03
N LEU A 39 3.95 -0.08 6.01
CA LEU A 39 3.02 -0.88 5.21
C LEU A 39 2.28 -1.90 6.08
N THR A 40 2.97 -2.55 7.01
CA THR A 40 2.35 -3.48 7.96
C THR A 40 1.28 -2.79 8.81
N ALA A 41 1.54 -1.57 9.30
CA ALA A 41 0.55 -0.80 10.05
C ALA A 41 -0.65 -0.44 9.17
N TYR A 42 -0.42 -0.07 7.91
CA TYR A 42 -1.48 0.27 6.98
C TYR A 42 -2.35 -0.96 6.60
N LEU A 43 -1.75 -2.11 6.31
CA LEU A 43 -2.50 -3.33 5.97
C LEU A 43 -3.46 -3.75 7.10
N LYS A 44 -3.12 -3.49 8.37
CA LYS A 44 -4.01 -3.74 9.50
C LYS A 44 -5.28 -2.88 9.48
N THR A 45 -5.24 -1.68 8.89
CA THR A 45 -6.44 -0.83 8.75
C THR A 45 -7.40 -1.37 7.68
N LEU A 46 -6.90 -2.18 6.75
CA LEU A 46 -7.66 -2.72 5.63
C LEU A 46 -8.23 -4.13 5.88
N LYS A 47 -7.80 -4.81 6.94
CA LYS A 47 -8.02 -6.25 7.13
C LYS A 47 -9.50 -6.65 7.18
N ASP A 48 -10.37 -5.75 7.64
CA ASP A 48 -11.81 -5.99 7.82
C ASP A 48 -12.65 -5.41 6.68
N GLU A 49 -12.01 -4.79 5.68
CA GLU A 49 -12.70 -4.20 4.53
C GLU A 49 -13.23 -5.30 3.59
N ALA A 50 -14.53 -5.23 3.28
CA ALA A 50 -15.17 -6.20 2.39
C ALA A 50 -14.71 -6.02 0.93
N ASN A 51 -14.41 -4.78 0.51
CA ASN A 51 -13.93 -4.47 -0.83
C ASN A 51 -12.83 -3.40 -0.85
N VAL A 52 -11.57 -3.84 -0.82
CA VAL A 52 -10.40 -2.95 -0.78
C VAL A 52 -10.22 -2.12 -2.06
N ARG A 53 -10.92 -2.47 -3.15
CA ARG A 53 -10.83 -1.76 -4.44
C ARG A 53 -11.40 -0.35 -4.38
N ARG A 54 -12.30 -0.09 -3.44
CA ARG A 54 -13.00 1.20 -3.31
C ARG A 54 -12.18 2.27 -2.60
N LEU A 55 -11.09 1.88 -1.95
CA LEU A 55 -10.26 2.78 -1.14
C LEU A 55 -9.26 3.57 -1.99
N GLU A 56 -9.07 4.84 -1.67
CA GLU A 56 -7.94 5.64 -2.17
C GLU A 56 -6.67 5.22 -1.41
N LYS A 57 -5.63 4.78 -2.12
CA LYS A 57 -4.42 4.19 -1.51
C LYS A 57 -3.14 4.92 -1.88
N ARG A 58 -3.16 5.96 -2.73
CA ARG A 58 -1.93 6.64 -3.17
C ARG A 58 -1.27 7.41 -2.04
N ARG A 59 -2.06 7.84 -1.05
CA ARG A 59 -1.59 8.54 0.16
C ARG A 59 -1.58 7.66 1.41
N TRP A 60 -1.43 6.34 1.24
CA TRP A 60 -1.55 5.37 2.33
C TRP A 60 -0.65 5.65 3.56
N ARG A 61 0.54 6.25 3.35
CA ARG A 61 1.46 6.65 4.44
C ARG A 61 0.85 7.68 5.39
N ASP A 62 -0.03 8.54 4.90
CA ASP A 62 -0.66 9.59 5.72
C ASP A 62 -1.59 9.01 6.81
N PHE A 63 -1.97 7.74 6.68
CA PHE A 63 -2.77 7.03 7.67
C PHE A 63 -1.94 6.34 8.76
N VAL A 64 -0.61 6.33 8.64
CA VAL A 64 0.30 5.63 9.56
C VAL A 64 1.46 6.50 10.06
N LEU A 65 1.70 7.66 9.44
CA LEU A 65 2.64 8.65 9.94
C LEU A 65 2.03 9.43 11.12
N PRO A 66 2.78 9.63 12.23
CA PRO A 66 2.37 10.55 13.28
C PRO A 66 2.18 11.96 12.73
N THR A 67 1.12 12.64 13.18
CA THR A 67 0.81 14.04 12.84
C THR A 67 1.73 15.01 13.56
#